data_AF-T0L5U9-F1
#
_entry.id   AF-T0L5U9-F1
#
_cell.length_a   1.000
_cell.length_b   1.000
_cell.length_c   1.000
_cell.angle_alpha   90.00
_cell.angle_beta   90.00
_cell.angle_gamma   90.00
#
_symmetry.space_group_name_H-M   'P 1'
#
loop_
_entity.id
_entity.type
_entity.pdbx_description
1 polymer ?
#
loop_
_entity_poly.entity_id
_entity_poly.type
_entity_poly.pdbx_seq_one_letter_code
_entity_poly.pdbx_strand_id
1 'polypeptide(L)'
;MSNDNAEIRVDTRVLTDIKVCHNKPDILVIDKKNKEILIIEIGITNQDRLTIVENEKLRKYDLLANELGQIFKSRTKIVPYVITWDEVVTKYNRKYIKELEIQPNLEVYMQFIVLKKTLESISMDRRR
;
A
#
# COMPACT_ATOMS: atom_id res chain seq x y z
N MET A 1 1.79 8.22 -13.55
CA MET A 1 0.89 9.13 -14.31
C MET A 1 0.70 10.40 -13.49
N SER A 2 0.78 11.58 -14.11
CA SER A 2 0.63 12.86 -13.41
C SER A 2 -0.29 13.76 -14.22
N ASN A 3 -1.18 14.47 -13.52
CA ASN A 3 -1.92 15.60 -14.05
C ASN A 3 -1.77 16.80 -13.08
N ASP A 4 -2.54 17.86 -13.29
CA ASP A 4 -2.46 19.08 -12.48
C ASP A 4 -2.92 18.87 -11.04
N ASN A 5 -3.80 17.90 -10.80
CA ASN A 5 -4.40 17.65 -9.49
C ASN A 5 -3.64 16.60 -8.68
N ALA A 6 -3.13 15.57 -9.32
CA ALA A 6 -2.51 14.44 -8.64
C ALA A 6 -1.42 13.76 -9.48
N GLU A 7 -0.52 13.09 -8.79
CA GLU A 7 0.46 12.19 -9.36
C GLU A 7 0.38 10.81 -8.69
N ILE A 8 0.30 9.77 -9.50
CA ILE A 8 0.27 8.38 -9.05
C ILE A 8 1.50 7.67 -9.63
N ARG A 9 2.27 7.04 -8.75
CA ARG A 9 3.40 6.19 -9.10
C ARG A 9 3.16 4.79 -8.55
N VAL A 10 3.40 3.78 -9.37
CA VAL A 10 3.28 2.36 -8.99
C VAL A 10 4.65 1.73 -9.17
N ASP A 11 5.12 0.99 -8.17
CA ASP A 11 6.41 0.29 -8.24
C ASP A 11 7.59 1.15 -8.73
N THR A 12 7.60 2.42 -8.34
CA THR A 12 8.59 3.39 -8.82
C THR A 12 9.45 3.86 -7.67
N ARG A 13 10.79 3.88 -7.87
CA ARG A 13 11.71 4.44 -6.90
C ARG A 13 11.52 5.96 -6.80
N VAL A 14 11.46 6.45 -5.58
CA VAL A 14 11.36 7.87 -5.26
C VAL A 14 12.75 8.38 -4.92
N LEU A 15 13.14 9.46 -5.58
CA LEU A 15 14.39 10.16 -5.28
C LEU A 15 14.13 11.14 -4.14
N THR A 16 15.06 11.16 -3.18
CA THR A 16 15.06 12.02 -1.99
C THR A 16 16.44 12.63 -1.84
N ASP A 17 16.53 13.76 -1.14
CA ASP A 17 17.80 14.47 -0.92
C ASP A 17 18.74 13.71 0.02
N ILE A 18 18.17 12.93 0.94
CA ILE A 18 18.92 11.99 1.78
C ILE A 18 18.82 10.55 1.24
N LYS A 19 19.78 9.71 1.65
CA LYS A 19 19.72 8.27 1.36
C LYS A 19 18.70 7.59 2.29
N VAL A 20 17.62 7.07 1.71
CA VAL A 20 16.60 6.27 2.41
C VAL A 20 16.71 4.80 1.98
N CYS A 21 16.67 3.87 2.94
CA CYS A 21 16.78 2.43 2.67
C CYS A 21 15.58 1.86 1.89
N HIS A 22 14.38 2.38 2.16
CA HIS A 22 13.15 1.98 1.48
C HIS A 22 12.55 3.18 0.74
N ASN A 23 12.68 3.19 -0.58
CA ASN A 23 12.20 4.30 -1.41
C ASN A 23 11.35 3.85 -2.60
N LYS A 24 10.86 2.61 -2.61
CA LYS A 24 10.04 2.04 -3.67
C LYS A 24 8.74 1.45 -3.07
N PRO A 25 7.75 2.30 -2.74
CA PRO A 25 6.44 1.81 -2.30
C PRO A 25 5.69 1.14 -3.45
N ASP A 26 4.74 0.26 -3.11
CA ASP A 26 3.87 -0.38 -4.10
C ASP A 26 3.08 0.70 -4.87
N ILE A 27 2.48 1.64 -4.14
CA ILE A 27 1.80 2.79 -4.72
C ILE A 27 2.14 4.06 -3.93
N LEU A 28 2.45 5.13 -4.65
CA LEU A 28 2.56 6.49 -4.12
C LEU A 28 1.53 7.38 -4.80
N VAL A 29 0.71 8.05 -4.01
CA VAL A 29 -0.24 9.06 -4.50
C VAL A 29 0.15 10.41 -3.92
N ILE A 30 0.37 11.39 -4.78
CA ILE A 30 0.62 12.78 -4.41
C ILE A 30 -0.60 13.59 -4.84
N ASP A 31 -1.44 13.98 -3.90
CA ASP A 31 -2.53 14.92 -4.11
C ASP A 31 -1.99 16.34 -4.00
N LYS A 32 -1.84 16.99 -5.16
CA LYS A 32 -1.30 18.35 -5.27
C LYS A 32 -2.29 19.41 -4.79
N LYS A 33 -3.59 19.11 -4.86
CA LYS A 33 -4.66 20.02 -4.46
C LYS A 33 -4.80 20.07 -2.94
N ASN A 34 -4.89 18.91 -2.31
CA ASN A 34 -5.07 18.80 -0.86
C ASN A 34 -3.75 18.77 -0.07
N LYS A 35 -2.60 18.82 -0.76
CA LYS A 35 -1.26 18.72 -0.18
C LYS A 35 -1.12 17.52 0.73
N GLU A 36 -1.49 16.36 0.19
CA GLU A 36 -1.44 15.08 0.88
C GLU A 36 -0.69 14.05 0.03
N ILE A 37 0.14 13.24 0.68
CA ILE A 37 0.86 12.13 0.06
C ILE A 37 0.47 10.85 0.77
N LEU A 38 0.00 9.87 0.00
CA LEU A 38 -0.30 8.53 0.47
C LEU A 38 0.79 7.58 0.00
N ILE A 39 1.44 6.93 0.95
CA ILE A 39 2.34 5.80 0.72
C ILE A 39 1.55 4.54 1.03
N ILE A 40 1.19 3.78 0.00
CA ILE A 40 0.37 2.59 0.14
C ILE A 40 1.27 1.39 -0.07
N GLU A 41 1.25 0.48 0.90
CA GLU A 41 1.96 -0.78 0.83
C GLU A 41 0.96 -1.91 1.03
N ILE A 42 0.92 -2.84 0.08
CA ILE A 42 -0.06 -3.90 0.00
C ILE A 42 0.58 -5.21 0.49
N GLY A 43 -0.15 -6.00 1.26
CA GLY A 43 0.33 -7.26 1.81
C GLY A 43 -0.72 -8.35 1.80
N ILE A 44 -0.29 -9.57 1.48
CA ILE A 44 -1.09 -10.78 1.70
C ILE A 44 -0.34 -11.64 2.71
N THR A 45 -1.03 -12.13 3.74
CA THR A 45 -0.38 -12.90 4.80
C THR A 45 -1.33 -13.92 5.44
N ASN A 46 -0.82 -14.75 6.35
CA ASN A 46 -1.66 -15.64 7.15
C ASN A 46 -2.22 -14.88 8.37
N GLN A 47 -3.28 -15.43 8.96
CA GLN A 47 -3.93 -14.82 10.12
C GLN A 47 -2.97 -14.56 11.29
N ASP A 48 -2.07 -15.50 11.60
CA ASP A 48 -1.15 -15.38 12.75
C ASP A 48 -0.16 -14.21 12.62
N ARG A 49 0.22 -13.87 11.39
CA ARG A 49 1.19 -12.80 11.11
C ARG A 49 0.54 -11.47 10.74
N LEU A 50 -0.79 -11.42 10.62
CA LEU A 50 -1.52 -10.26 10.11
C LEU A 50 -1.12 -8.95 10.82
N THR A 51 -1.18 -8.92 12.15
CA THR A 51 -0.81 -7.73 12.93
C THR A 51 0.67 -7.38 12.82
N ILE A 52 1.56 -8.38 12.75
CA ILE A 52 3.00 -8.16 12.63
C ILE A 52 3.31 -7.52 11.28
N VAL A 53 2.79 -8.09 10.19
CA VAL A 53 3.01 -7.61 8.82
C VAL A 53 2.44 -6.19 8.62
N GLU A 54 1.26 -5.92 9.17
CA GLU A 54 0.66 -4.57 9.13
C GLU A 54 1.57 -3.54 9.81
N ASN A 55 2.10 -3.85 11.00
CA ASN A 55 3.01 -2.96 11.72
C ASN A 55 4.38 -2.81 11.04
N GLU A 56 4.93 -3.88 10.48
CA GLU A 56 6.18 -3.84 9.70
C GLU A 56 6.01 -2.90 8.50
N LYS A 57 4.91 -3.03 7.75
CA LYS A 57 4.62 -2.19 6.59
C LYS A 57 4.36 -0.73 6.97
N LEU A 58 3.68 -0.49 8.09
CA LEU A 58 3.47 0.86 8.60
C LEU A 58 4.79 1.59 8.87
N ARG A 59 5.75 0.91 9.53
CA ARG A 59 7.03 1.51 9.94
C ARG A 59 8.07 1.56 8.83
N LYS A 60 7.95 0.71 7.81
CA LYS A 60 8.92 0.57 6.70
C LYS A 60 9.27 1.90 6.03
N TYR A 61 8.29 2.81 5.93
CA TYR A 61 8.42 4.08 5.20
C TYR A 61 8.37 5.33 6.09
N ASP A 62 8.53 5.22 7.41
CA ASP A 62 8.49 6.40 8.30
C ASP A 62 9.47 7.50 7.85
N LEU A 63 10.72 7.10 7.52
CA LEU A 63 11.73 8.04 7.04
C LEU A 63 11.37 8.64 5.67
N LEU A 64 10.89 7.81 4.73
CA LEU A 64 10.46 8.27 3.41
C LEU A 64 9.29 9.26 3.52
N ALA A 65 8.30 8.96 4.38
CA ALA A 65 7.15 9.80 4.61
C ALA A 65 7.54 11.18 5.16
N ASN A 66 8.51 11.23 6.06
CA ASN A 66 9.02 12.49 6.59
C ASN A 66 9.72 13.32 5.51
N GLU A 67 10.62 12.69 4.73
CA GLU A 67 11.34 13.36 3.64
C GLU A 67 10.40 13.91 2.58
N LEU A 68 9.43 13.10 2.14
CA LEU A 68 8.43 13.56 1.15
C LEU A 68 7.56 14.67 1.71
N GLY A 69 7.22 14.64 3.00
CA GLY A 69 6.48 15.71 3.64
C GLY A 69 7.23 17.04 3.61
N GLN A 70 8.56 17.00 3.79
CA GLN A 70 9.42 18.18 3.73
C GLN A 70 9.59 18.69 2.30
N ILE A 71 9.95 17.82 1.35
CA ILE A 71 10.20 18.16 -0.06
C ILE A 71 8.96 18.80 -0.69
N PHE A 72 7.79 18.17 -0.50
CA PHE A 72 6.54 18.61 -1.14
C PHE A 72 5.73 19.59 -0.28
N LYS A 73 6.14 19.86 0.96
CA LYS A 73 5.39 20.66 1.94
C LYS A 73 3.95 20.16 2.10
N SER A 74 3.81 18.84 2.19
CA SER A 74 2.54 18.11 2.20
C SER A 74 2.45 17.23 3.43
N ARG A 75 1.23 16.94 3.89
CA ARG A 75 1.03 15.90 4.91
C ARG A 75 1.27 14.54 4.28
N THR A 76 1.86 13.62 5.03
CA THR A 76 2.12 12.26 4.56
C THR A 76 1.39 11.25 5.43
N LYS A 77 0.88 10.20 4.81
CA LYS A 77 0.24 9.07 5.48
C LYS A 77 0.74 7.77 4.88
N ILE A 78 1.00 6.80 5.74
CA ILE A 78 1.36 5.44 5.35
C ILE A 78 0.12 4.57 5.57
N VAL A 79 -0.30 3.86 4.53
CA VAL A 79 -1.47 2.98 4.53
C VAL A 79 -1.01 1.56 4.25
N PRO A 80 -0.83 0.71 5.29
CA PRO A 80 -0.56 -0.71 5.11
C PRO A 80 -1.87 -1.45 4.82
N TYR A 81 -2.16 -1.72 3.55
CA TYR A 81 -3.33 -2.50 3.16
C TYR A 81 -2.99 -4.00 3.18
N VAL A 82 -3.26 -4.65 4.31
CA VAL A 82 -2.93 -6.06 4.53
C VAL A 82 -4.20 -6.89 4.67
N ILE A 83 -4.35 -7.90 3.82
CA ILE A 83 -5.45 -8.86 3.83
C ILE A 83 -4.91 -10.28 4.01
N THR A 84 -5.71 -11.16 4.58
CA THR A 84 -5.43 -12.60 4.55
C THR A 84 -6.15 -13.27 3.38
N TRP A 85 -5.74 -14.50 3.04
CA TRP A 85 -6.41 -15.30 2.01
C TRP A 85 -7.83 -15.74 2.41
N ASP A 86 -8.19 -15.69 3.68
CA ASP A 86 -9.46 -16.13 4.27
C ASP A 86 -10.32 -14.93 4.67
N GLU A 87 -10.05 -13.77 4.06
CA GLU A 87 -10.79 -12.51 4.26
C GLU A 87 -10.76 -11.96 5.70
N VAL A 88 -9.88 -12.50 6.55
CA VAL A 88 -9.62 -11.96 7.88
C VAL A 88 -8.81 -10.67 7.73
N VAL A 89 -9.28 -9.62 8.40
CA VAL A 89 -8.66 -8.30 8.38
C VAL A 89 -8.53 -7.75 9.78
N THR A 90 -7.61 -6.80 9.98
CA THR A 90 -7.46 -6.15 11.28
C THR A 90 -8.61 -5.19 11.53
N LYS A 91 -8.77 -4.78 12.80
CA LYS A 91 -9.69 -3.69 13.16
C LYS A 91 -9.36 -2.36 12.47
N TYR A 92 -8.12 -2.18 12.01
CA TYR A 92 -7.66 -0.98 11.33
C TYR A 92 -8.00 -0.98 9.84
N ASN A 93 -8.29 -2.14 9.22
CA ASN A 93 -8.67 -2.22 7.81
C ASN A 93 -9.82 -1.28 7.44
N ARG A 94 -10.85 -1.18 8.29
CA ARG A 94 -11.98 -0.24 8.08
C ARG A 94 -11.54 1.22 8.03
N LYS A 95 -10.49 1.60 8.76
CA LYS A 95 -9.91 2.94 8.70
C LYS A 95 -9.23 3.15 7.35
N TYR A 96 -8.41 2.20 6.92
CA TYR A 96 -7.68 2.30 5.65
C TYR A 96 -8.59 2.32 4.43
N ILE A 97 -9.64 1.49 4.40
CA ILE A 97 -10.66 1.50 3.33
C ILE A 97 -11.35 2.85 3.23
N LYS A 98 -11.69 3.47 4.38
CA LYS A 98 -12.29 4.81 4.40
C LYS A 98 -11.31 5.87 3.92
N GLU A 99 -10.04 5.80 4.33
CA GLU A 99 -9.00 6.73 3.90
C GLU A 99 -8.70 6.64 2.40
N LEU A 100 -8.81 5.44 1.83
CA LEU A 100 -8.61 5.19 0.39
C LEU A 100 -9.90 5.31 -0.44
N GLU A 101 -11.04 5.60 0.21
CA GLU A 101 -12.36 5.64 -0.42
C GLU A 101 -12.69 4.37 -1.24
N ILE A 102 -12.22 3.22 -0.78
CA ILE A 102 -12.44 1.94 -1.46
C ILE A 102 -13.88 1.49 -1.24
N GLN A 103 -14.60 1.29 -2.33
CA GLN A 103 -15.95 0.74 -2.28
C GLN A 103 -15.94 -0.76 -1.98
N PRO A 104 -16.95 -1.32 -1.27
CA PRO A 104 -16.98 -2.74 -0.90
C PRO A 104 -16.85 -3.71 -2.08
N ASN A 105 -17.41 -3.38 -3.24
CA ASN A 105 -17.28 -4.18 -4.46
C ASN A 105 -15.84 -4.24 -4.98
N LEU A 106 -15.05 -3.17 -4.80
CA LEU A 106 -13.64 -3.15 -5.15
C LEU A 106 -12.80 -4.00 -4.19
N GLU A 107 -13.12 -3.98 -2.89
CA GLU A 107 -12.47 -4.85 -1.90
C GLU A 107 -12.64 -6.33 -2.26
N VAL A 108 -13.89 -6.74 -2.52
CA VAL A 108 -14.21 -8.11 -2.97
C VAL A 108 -13.49 -8.46 -4.27
N TYR A 109 -13.43 -7.53 -5.22
CA TYR A 109 -12.72 -7.75 -6.49
C TYR A 109 -11.21 -7.91 -6.30
N MET A 110 -10.60 -7.10 -5.44
CA MET A 110 -9.18 -7.23 -5.09
C MET A 110 -8.90 -8.60 -4.43
N GLN A 111 -9.74 -9.02 -3.48
CA GLN A 111 -9.65 -10.34 -2.85
C GLN A 111 -9.75 -11.46 -3.89
N PHE A 112 -10.73 -11.39 -4.79
CA PHE A 112 -10.89 -12.37 -5.87
C PHE A 112 -9.64 -12.47 -6.76
N ILE A 113 -9.06 -11.33 -7.17
CA ILE A 113 -7.84 -11.32 -7.99
C ILE A 113 -6.69 -12.01 -7.24
N VAL A 114 -6.52 -11.70 -5.96
CA VAL A 114 -5.46 -12.27 -5.13
C VAL A 114 -5.61 -13.79 -5.05
N LEU A 115 -6.79 -14.28 -4.68
CA LEU A 115 -7.07 -15.72 -4.60
C LEU A 115 -6.84 -16.42 -5.94
N LYS A 116 -7.33 -15.82 -7.03
CA LYS A 116 -7.14 -16.37 -8.38
C LYS A 116 -5.66 -16.47 -8.75
N LYS A 117 -4.88 -15.41 -8.54
CA LYS A 117 -3.44 -15.40 -8.85
C LYS A 117 -2.65 -16.36 -7.99
N THR A 118 -2.97 -16.45 -6.69
CA THR A 118 -2.34 -17.41 -5.78
C THR A 118 -2.62 -18.85 -6.22
N LEU A 119 -3.88 -19.17 -6.60
CA LEU A 119 -4.25 -20.48 -7.13
C LEU A 119 -3.49 -20.80 -8.43
N GLU A 120 -3.44 -19.86 -9.37
CA GLU A 120 -2.69 -19.99 -10.62
C GLU A 120 -1.21 -20.30 -10.34
N SER A 121 -0.57 -19.55 -9.44
CA SER A 121 0.83 -19.76 -9.06
C SER A 121 1.08 -21.16 -8.47
N ILE A 122 0.26 -21.58 -7.51
CA ILE A 122 0.38 -22.92 -6.89
C ILE A 122 0.17 -24.02 -7.93
N SER A 123 -0.77 -23.82 -8.87
CA SER A 123 -1.03 -24.79 -9.93
C SER A 123 0.14 -24.92 -10.92
N MET A 124 0.85 -23.83 -11.19
CA MET A 124 2.05 -23.83 -12.04
C MET A 124 3.23 -24.50 -11.34
N ASP A 125 3.43 -24.22 -10.04
CA ASP A 125 4.50 -24.85 -9.25
C ASP A 125 4.32 -26.37 -9.16
N ARG A 126 3.07 -26.87 -9.05
CA ARG A 126 2.78 -28.31 -9.06
C ARG A 126 2.98 -29.01 -10.42
N ARG A 127 3.14 -28.25 -11.52
CA ARG A 127 3.41 -28.79 -12.86
C ARG A 127 4.90 -28.84 -13.20
N ARG A 128 5.76 -28.27 -12.36
CA ARG A 128 7.23 -28.42 -12.43
C ARG A 128 7.67 -29.64 -11.63
#